data_AF-A0AAV9PAB9-F1
#
_entry.id   AF-A0AAV9PAB9-F1
#
_cell.length_a   1.000
_cell.length_b   1.000
_cell.length_c   1.000
_cell.angle_alpha   90.00
_cell.angle_beta   90.00
_cell.angle_gamma   90.00
#
_symmetry.space_group_name_H-M   'P 1'
#
loop_
_entity.id
_entity.type
_entity.pdbx_description
1 polymer ?
#
loop_
_entity_poly.entity_id
_entity_poly.type
_entity_poly.pdbx_seq_one_letter_code
_entity_poly.pdbx_strand_id
1 'polypeptide(L)'
;MLKSMKKNLPANEYEELEIFYAAKKEGSLRSQNTRRIHPSTAMAELRNNHDETFLLPYLDLRSLSEDPTRLLGLLHHRSHSDLEDWVLFDRQQFRPGFRLGALHTAYNPHAVVAYGDRFGQLVQWQEDKAHRWDYIGYPCALQIFQAQSTLSCFLRNIKLLLSKGNKHAGSDHWFEMVAVEFASKERLIGRSAYLKQPYSAPPAVNVPHILEILQSRLRKSSDELNSMQTDPLLFRAATEAAEKHPIFNIDEQTGQTLAPHLPEPVALSVIRSEVWRYLVSEAQAFAQAYKVHRDAVRVGVVLPLSYTAPLLRFEAALKFSLHQLSARLRLILPALSAFKRHFKRSDRGIEGVLDNETAYRTDPLFWNLCQLAGMDTEFSWAFSFHLDKIDQLMANGSNKTKKRLDQ
;
A
#
# COMPACT_ATOMS: atom_id res chain seq x y z
N MET A 1 -29.14 -19.42 6.18
CA MET A 1 -28.26 -18.92 5.10
C MET A 1 -27.10 -18.07 5.61
N LEU A 2 -27.34 -16.95 6.32
CA LEU A 2 -26.30 -16.10 6.95
C LEU A 2 -25.32 -16.82 7.92
N LYS A 3 -25.76 -17.88 8.61
CA LYS A 3 -24.87 -18.71 9.45
C LYS A 3 -23.94 -19.64 8.66
N SER A 4 -24.24 -19.92 7.38
CA SER A 4 -23.45 -20.82 6.54
C SER A 4 -22.44 -20.08 5.65
N MET A 5 -22.62 -18.78 5.40
CA MET A 5 -21.67 -17.94 4.64
C MET A 5 -20.54 -17.37 5.52
N LYS A 6 -20.72 -17.35 6.85
CA LYS A 6 -19.72 -16.85 7.83
C LYS A 6 -18.39 -17.62 7.89
N LYS A 7 -18.27 -18.77 7.23
CA LYS A 7 -17.11 -19.66 7.42
C LYS A 7 -15.94 -19.49 6.44
N ASN A 8 -16.09 -18.79 5.30
CA ASN A 8 -15.10 -18.88 4.21
C ASN A 8 -14.71 -17.55 3.50
N LEU A 9 -14.92 -16.38 4.10
CA LEU A 9 -14.49 -15.09 3.51
C LEU A 9 -13.50 -14.37 4.45
N PRO A 10 -12.51 -13.64 3.91
CA PRO A 10 -11.62 -12.80 4.70
C PRO A 10 -12.34 -11.53 5.21
N ALA A 11 -12.01 -11.08 6.42
CA ALA A 11 -12.72 -10.05 7.19
C ALA A 11 -12.89 -8.68 6.49
N ASN A 12 -12.07 -8.39 5.49
CA ASN A 12 -12.04 -7.14 4.73
C ASN A 12 -13.11 -7.02 3.62
N GLU A 13 -13.73 -8.12 3.20
CA GLU A 13 -14.86 -8.12 2.23
C GLU A 13 -16.23 -8.05 2.93
N TYR A 14 -16.28 -8.32 4.25
CA TYR A 14 -17.49 -8.22 5.05
C TYR A 14 -17.90 -6.77 5.34
N GLU A 15 -16.95 -5.83 5.45
CA GLU A 15 -17.25 -4.42 5.71
C GLU A 15 -18.04 -3.76 4.57
N GLU A 16 -17.72 -4.08 3.30
CA GLU A 16 -18.45 -3.52 2.15
C GLU A 16 -19.88 -4.07 2.08
N LEU A 17 -20.09 -5.35 2.44
CA LEU A 17 -21.41 -5.93 2.61
C LEU A 17 -22.14 -5.35 3.83
N GLU A 18 -21.48 -5.11 4.96
CA GLU A 18 -22.12 -4.50 6.14
C GLU A 18 -22.50 -3.02 5.92
N ILE A 19 -21.66 -2.23 5.23
CA ILE A 19 -21.99 -0.85 4.82
C ILE A 19 -23.13 -0.86 3.78
N PHE A 20 -23.09 -1.78 2.81
CA PHE A 20 -24.15 -1.97 1.81
C PHE A 20 -25.47 -2.43 2.44
N TYR A 21 -25.45 -3.35 3.41
CA TYR A 21 -26.62 -3.83 4.13
C TYR A 21 -27.12 -2.82 5.18
N ALA A 22 -26.25 -2.01 5.79
CA ALA A 22 -26.64 -0.88 6.63
C ALA A 22 -27.43 0.15 5.79
N ALA A 23 -26.92 0.51 4.60
CA ALA A 23 -27.61 1.40 3.67
C ALA A 23 -28.92 0.79 3.11
N LYS A 24 -28.97 -0.52 2.89
CA LYS A 24 -30.19 -1.24 2.47
C LYS A 24 -31.24 -1.33 3.59
N LYS A 25 -30.81 -1.49 4.85
CA LYS A 25 -31.67 -1.48 6.04
C LYS A 25 -32.22 -0.07 6.31
N GLU A 26 -31.43 0.97 6.05
CA GLU A 26 -31.87 2.38 6.04
C GLU A 26 -32.87 2.68 4.92
N GLY A 27 -32.71 2.06 3.74
CA GLY A 27 -33.67 2.18 2.64
C GLY A 27 -35.02 1.49 2.91
N SER A 28 -35.02 0.40 3.69
CA SER A 28 -36.24 -0.36 4.06
C SER A 28 -36.92 0.15 5.34
N LEU A 29 -36.25 0.96 6.17
CA LEU A 29 -36.78 1.56 7.39
C LEU A 29 -37.22 3.02 7.19
N ARG A 30 -37.76 3.34 6.01
CA ARG A 30 -38.41 4.64 5.75
C ARG A 30 -39.71 4.86 6.52
N SER A 31 -40.11 3.96 7.42
CA SER A 31 -41.13 4.24 8.41
C SER A 31 -40.65 3.88 9.81
N GLN A 32 -40.52 4.92 10.62
CA GLN A 32 -40.51 4.94 12.09
C GLN A 32 -39.16 4.69 12.80
N ASN A 33 -38.65 5.81 13.33
CA ASN A 33 -37.74 5.93 14.47
C ASN A 33 -36.37 5.24 14.38
N THR A 34 -35.44 5.85 13.62
CA THR A 34 -34.01 5.74 13.90
C THR A 34 -33.38 7.13 13.94
N ARG A 35 -32.62 7.37 15.02
CA ARG A 35 -31.83 8.58 15.27
C ARG A 35 -30.94 8.86 14.06
N ARG A 36 -31.03 10.08 13.52
CA ARG A 36 -30.04 10.64 12.60
C ARG A 36 -28.65 10.44 13.20
N ILE A 37 -27.80 9.64 12.58
CA ILE A 37 -26.36 9.73 12.82
C ILE A 37 -25.93 11.02 12.12
N HIS A 38 -26.01 12.13 12.85
CA HIS A 38 -25.34 13.36 12.44
C HIS A 38 -23.83 13.06 12.43
N PRO A 39 -23.08 13.41 11.37
CA PRO A 39 -21.63 13.43 11.46
C PRO A 39 -21.27 14.29 12.68
N SER A 40 -20.41 13.78 13.56
CA SER A 40 -19.94 14.59 14.69
C SER A 40 -19.37 15.90 14.14
N THR A 41 -19.47 16.99 14.90
CA THR A 41 -18.99 18.32 14.48
C THR A 41 -17.54 18.26 13.96
N ALA A 42 -16.70 17.42 14.57
CA ALA A 42 -15.33 17.15 14.15
C ALA A 42 -15.21 16.52 12.76
N MET A 43 -16.12 15.62 12.37
CA MET A 43 -16.13 15.02 11.03
C MET A 43 -16.61 15.99 9.96
N ALA A 44 -17.58 16.84 10.29
CA ALA A 44 -18.03 17.91 9.41
C ALA A 44 -16.93 18.97 9.20
N GLU A 45 -16.17 19.30 10.26
CA GLU A 45 -15.01 20.19 10.19
C GLU A 45 -13.86 19.60 9.38
N LEU A 46 -13.53 18.31 9.57
CA LEU A 46 -12.52 17.61 8.76
C LEU A 46 -12.87 17.63 7.27
N ARG A 47 -14.14 17.35 6.94
CA ARG A 47 -14.64 17.39 5.56
C ARG A 47 -14.51 18.79 4.95
N ASN A 48 -14.97 19.81 5.67
CA ASN A 48 -14.95 21.19 5.17
C ASN A 48 -13.53 21.77 4.99
N ASN A 49 -12.54 21.28 5.74
CA ASN A 49 -11.19 21.85 5.74
C ASN A 49 -10.18 21.05 4.90
N HIS A 50 -10.44 19.77 4.60
CA HIS A 50 -9.42 18.87 4.04
C HIS A 50 -9.90 17.97 2.89
N ASP A 51 -11.11 18.15 2.34
CA ASP A 51 -11.66 17.35 1.23
C ASP A 51 -10.62 17.17 0.09
N GLU A 52 -9.96 18.24 -0.36
CA GLU A 52 -8.95 18.18 -1.43
C GLU A 52 -7.67 17.41 -1.04
N THR A 53 -7.27 17.49 0.23
CA THR A 53 -6.05 16.83 0.75
C THR A 53 -6.23 15.31 0.77
N PHE A 54 -7.43 14.83 1.14
CA PHE A 54 -7.73 13.40 1.14
C PHE A 54 -8.04 12.85 -0.25
N LEU A 55 -8.49 13.71 -1.17
CA LEU A 55 -8.84 13.31 -2.53
C LEU A 55 -7.60 13.11 -3.43
N LEU A 56 -6.60 13.99 -3.32
CA LEU A 56 -5.36 13.95 -4.11
C LEU A 56 -4.12 14.15 -3.21
N PRO A 57 -3.80 13.20 -2.32
CA PRO A 57 -2.74 13.36 -1.31
C PRO A 57 -1.32 13.52 -1.88
N TYR A 58 -1.11 13.15 -3.14
CA TYR A 58 0.17 13.29 -3.84
C TYR A 58 0.32 14.64 -4.59
N LEU A 59 -0.74 15.46 -4.62
CA LEU A 59 -0.73 16.76 -5.27
C LEU A 59 -0.39 17.86 -4.25
N ASP A 60 0.82 17.79 -3.68
CA ASP A 60 1.30 18.77 -2.71
C ASP A 60 2.40 19.68 -3.29
N LEU A 61 2.30 20.98 -2.98
CA LEU A 61 3.19 22.01 -3.54
C LEU A 61 4.66 21.72 -3.21
N ARG A 62 4.92 21.21 -2.01
CA ARG A 62 6.28 20.90 -1.57
C ARG A 62 6.90 19.80 -2.44
N SER A 63 6.24 18.65 -2.59
CA SER A 63 6.74 17.55 -3.42
C SER A 63 6.90 17.94 -4.89
N LEU A 64 5.99 18.76 -5.42
CA LEU A 64 6.09 19.25 -6.80
C LEU A 64 7.24 20.26 -6.97
N SER A 65 7.51 21.09 -5.96
CA SER A 65 8.63 22.06 -5.99
C SER A 65 10.01 21.39 -5.86
N GLU A 66 10.09 20.26 -5.14
CA GLU A 66 11.34 19.51 -4.96
C GLU A 66 11.82 18.80 -6.23
N ASP A 67 10.89 18.43 -7.13
CA ASP A 67 11.21 17.71 -8.35
C ASP A 67 10.25 18.11 -9.49
N PRO A 68 10.63 19.09 -10.35
CA PRO A 68 9.78 19.57 -11.44
C PRO A 68 9.37 18.47 -12.43
N THR A 69 10.14 17.38 -12.53
CA THR A 69 9.82 16.25 -13.42
C THR A 69 8.53 15.55 -13.01
N ARG A 70 8.13 15.61 -11.72
CA ARG A 70 6.86 15.05 -11.23
C ARG A 70 5.66 15.73 -11.86
N LEU A 71 5.69 17.06 -11.99
CA LEU A 71 4.60 17.81 -12.62
C LEU A 71 4.50 17.49 -14.11
N LEU A 72 5.64 17.34 -14.79
CA LEU A 72 5.69 16.98 -16.20
C LEU A 72 5.23 15.54 -16.44
N GLY A 73 5.66 14.59 -15.61
CA GLY A 73 5.21 13.19 -15.65
C GLY A 73 3.72 13.06 -15.39
N LEU A 74 3.20 13.76 -14.37
CA LEU A 74 1.77 13.83 -14.08
C LEU A 74 0.98 14.35 -15.29
N LEU A 75 1.44 15.45 -15.90
CA LEU A 75 0.82 16.03 -17.09
C LEU A 75 0.86 15.06 -18.27
N HIS A 76 1.99 14.40 -18.52
CA HIS A 76 2.14 13.45 -19.61
C HIS A 76 1.22 12.24 -19.43
N HIS A 77 1.37 11.50 -18.34
CA HIS A 77 0.68 10.22 -18.16
C HIS A 77 -0.83 10.37 -18.00
N ARG A 78 -1.31 11.44 -17.32
CA ARG A 78 -2.75 11.73 -17.21
C ARG A 78 -3.38 12.26 -18.50
N SER A 79 -2.58 12.71 -19.47
CA SER A 79 -3.09 13.15 -20.79
C SER A 79 -2.95 12.10 -21.89
N HIS A 80 -2.13 11.07 -21.69
CA HIS A 80 -1.84 10.01 -22.67
C HIS A 80 -2.43 8.64 -22.30
N SER A 81 -3.19 8.56 -21.21
CA SER A 81 -3.88 7.33 -20.79
C SER A 81 -5.37 7.62 -20.59
N ASP A 82 -6.20 6.58 -20.65
CA ASP A 82 -7.62 6.73 -20.44
C ASP A 82 -7.95 6.84 -18.94
N LEU A 83 -9.08 7.48 -18.63
CA LEU A 83 -9.51 7.68 -17.23
C LEU A 83 -9.75 6.35 -16.50
N GLU A 84 -10.17 5.31 -17.23
CA GLU A 84 -10.43 3.98 -16.68
C GLU A 84 -9.16 3.28 -16.18
N ASP A 85 -8.01 3.52 -16.81
CA ASP A 85 -6.72 2.94 -16.40
C ASP A 85 -6.30 3.40 -14.99
N TRP A 86 -6.83 4.53 -14.54
CA TRP A 86 -6.49 5.15 -13.27
C TRP A 86 -7.46 4.82 -12.13
N VAL A 87 -8.59 4.18 -12.41
CA VAL A 87 -9.68 3.91 -11.44
C VAL A 87 -9.19 3.25 -10.16
N LEU A 88 -8.43 2.16 -10.28
CA LEU A 88 -7.95 1.40 -9.13
C LEU A 88 -6.90 2.18 -8.34
N PHE A 89 -6.04 2.91 -9.04
CA PHE A 89 -5.04 3.79 -8.43
C PHE A 89 -5.71 4.91 -7.65
N ASP A 90 -6.61 5.67 -8.28
CA ASP A 90 -7.29 6.81 -7.68
C ASP A 90 -8.06 6.37 -6.44
N ARG A 91 -8.78 5.23 -6.51
CA ARG A 91 -9.42 4.62 -5.34
C ARG A 91 -8.44 4.36 -4.21
N GLN A 92 -7.28 3.77 -4.49
CA GLN A 92 -6.30 3.48 -3.44
C GLN A 92 -5.81 4.76 -2.74
N GLN A 93 -5.67 5.87 -3.47
CA GLN A 93 -5.19 7.13 -2.90
C GLN A 93 -6.18 7.73 -1.89
N PHE A 94 -7.46 7.81 -2.24
CA PHE A 94 -8.46 8.45 -1.37
C PHE A 94 -9.13 7.49 -0.38
N ARG A 95 -8.85 6.18 -0.46
CA ARG A 95 -9.45 5.15 0.41
C ARG A 95 -9.38 5.48 1.92
N PRO A 96 -8.26 6.01 2.47
CA PRO A 96 -8.21 6.41 3.88
C PRO A 96 -9.22 7.52 4.20
N GLY A 97 -9.29 8.57 3.37
CA GLY A 97 -10.26 9.66 3.55
C GLY A 97 -11.71 9.19 3.43
N PHE A 98 -11.99 8.28 2.50
CA PHE A 98 -13.31 7.66 2.36
C PHE A 98 -13.71 6.89 3.61
N ARG A 99 -12.82 6.05 4.16
CA ARG A 99 -13.05 5.27 5.38
C ARG A 99 -13.24 6.13 6.61
N LEU A 100 -12.49 7.22 6.70
CA LEU A 100 -12.64 8.18 7.78
C LEU A 100 -13.96 8.94 7.70
N GLY A 101 -14.68 8.92 6.57
CA GLY A 101 -15.84 9.79 6.34
C GLY A 101 -15.44 11.25 6.10
N ALA A 102 -14.17 11.48 5.76
CA ALA A 102 -13.60 12.80 5.49
C ALA A 102 -13.85 13.26 4.04
N LEU A 103 -14.56 12.47 3.23
CA LEU A 103 -14.90 12.79 1.84
C LEU A 103 -16.41 12.88 1.64
N HIS A 104 -16.83 13.79 0.76
CA HIS A 104 -18.24 14.02 0.44
C HIS A 104 -18.86 12.88 -0.37
N THR A 105 -19.63 12.01 0.28
CA THR A 105 -20.33 10.91 -0.39
C THR A 105 -21.82 11.18 -0.59
N ALA A 106 -22.41 10.55 -1.60
CA ALA A 106 -23.84 10.53 -1.86
C ALA A 106 -24.28 9.11 -2.18
N TYR A 107 -25.43 8.68 -1.65
CA TYR A 107 -25.99 7.38 -1.95
C TYR A 107 -26.83 7.41 -3.22
N ASN A 108 -26.66 6.39 -4.06
CA ASN A 108 -27.51 6.10 -5.20
C ASN A 108 -27.62 4.56 -5.32
N PRO A 109 -28.83 4.00 -5.57
CA PRO A 109 -29.00 2.54 -5.70
C PRO A 109 -28.36 1.95 -6.96
N HIS A 110 -27.88 2.79 -7.89
CA HIS A 110 -27.20 2.37 -9.10
C HIS A 110 -25.69 2.16 -8.87
N ALA A 111 -25.06 1.47 -9.80
CA ALA A 111 -23.62 1.35 -9.95
C ALA A 111 -23.14 2.12 -11.17
N VAL A 112 -21.83 2.23 -11.32
CA VAL A 112 -21.18 2.86 -12.47
C VAL A 112 -20.27 1.86 -13.16
N VAL A 113 -20.29 1.80 -14.49
CA VAL A 113 -19.39 0.93 -15.26
C VAL A 113 -17.95 1.44 -15.19
N ALA A 114 -17.01 0.52 -14.93
CA ALA A 114 -15.61 0.82 -14.63
C ALA A 114 -14.64 0.76 -15.82
N TYR A 115 -15.12 0.50 -17.04
CA TYR A 115 -14.26 0.20 -18.18
C TYR A 115 -14.92 0.42 -19.56
N GLY A 116 -14.07 0.50 -20.58
CA GLY A 116 -14.39 0.62 -22.00
C GLY A 116 -15.22 1.84 -22.36
N ASP A 117 -15.83 1.80 -23.54
CA ASP A 117 -16.71 2.87 -24.08
C ASP A 117 -17.90 3.23 -23.17
N ARG A 118 -18.20 2.36 -22.20
CA ARG A 118 -19.29 2.54 -21.23
C ARG A 118 -18.82 3.12 -19.90
N PHE A 119 -17.53 3.41 -19.74
CA PHE A 119 -16.97 4.00 -18.53
C PHE A 119 -17.78 5.22 -18.09
N GLY A 120 -18.20 5.24 -16.81
CA GLY A 120 -19.05 6.31 -16.28
C GLY A 120 -20.56 6.13 -16.48
N GLN A 121 -21.01 5.13 -17.24
CA GLN A 121 -22.43 4.87 -17.40
C GLN A 121 -23.07 4.37 -16.10
N LEU A 122 -24.19 5.00 -15.72
CA LEU A 122 -25.01 4.58 -14.58
C LEU A 122 -25.84 3.34 -14.94
N VAL A 123 -25.76 2.29 -14.12
CA VAL A 123 -26.41 0.99 -14.34
C VAL A 123 -27.05 0.47 -13.04
N GLN A 124 -27.99 -0.47 -13.13
CA GLN A 124 -28.53 -1.12 -11.94
C GLN A 124 -27.43 -1.89 -11.20
N TRP A 125 -27.41 -1.80 -9.87
CA TRP A 125 -26.44 -2.53 -9.05
C TRP A 125 -26.58 -4.03 -9.22
N GLN A 126 -25.44 -4.70 -9.43
CA GLN A 126 -25.35 -6.16 -9.54
C GLN A 126 -24.14 -6.63 -8.75
N GLU A 127 -24.38 -7.49 -7.76
CA GLU A 127 -23.36 -7.96 -6.82
C GLU A 127 -22.19 -8.64 -7.52
N ASP A 128 -22.45 -9.61 -8.40
CA ASP A 128 -21.39 -10.34 -9.12
C ASP A 128 -20.53 -9.44 -10.00
N LYS A 129 -21.11 -8.38 -10.57
CA LYS A 129 -20.41 -7.41 -11.41
C LYS A 129 -19.56 -6.47 -10.55
N ALA A 130 -20.07 -6.07 -9.40
CA ALA A 130 -19.33 -5.26 -8.43
C ALA A 130 -18.15 -6.02 -7.81
N HIS A 131 -18.34 -7.28 -7.41
CA HIS A 131 -17.26 -8.11 -6.85
C HIS A 131 -16.12 -8.35 -7.85
N ARG A 132 -16.42 -8.35 -9.16
CA ARG A 132 -15.41 -8.44 -10.22
C ARG A 132 -14.79 -7.09 -10.63
N TRP A 133 -15.19 -5.98 -10.00
CA TRP A 133 -14.80 -4.63 -10.42
C TRP A 133 -15.29 -4.23 -11.82
N ASP A 134 -16.24 -4.96 -12.40
CA ASP A 134 -16.91 -4.54 -13.63
C ASP A 134 -17.74 -3.27 -13.36
N TYR A 135 -18.36 -3.20 -12.18
CA TYR A 135 -19.15 -2.06 -11.69
C TYR A 135 -18.58 -1.52 -10.38
N ILE A 136 -18.67 -0.20 -10.20
CA ILE A 136 -18.25 0.51 -9.00
C ILE A 136 -19.48 1.08 -8.32
N GLY A 137 -19.56 0.94 -6.99
CA GLY A 137 -20.64 1.55 -6.21
C GLY A 137 -20.64 3.06 -6.37
N TYR A 138 -21.82 3.66 -6.54
CA TYR A 138 -21.94 5.10 -6.83
C TYR A 138 -21.15 6.01 -5.88
N PRO A 139 -21.16 5.82 -4.53
CA PRO A 139 -20.36 6.66 -3.64
C PRO A 139 -18.87 6.65 -3.97
N CYS A 140 -18.33 5.49 -4.37
CA CYS A 140 -16.93 5.34 -4.73
C CYS A 140 -16.66 5.94 -6.12
N ALA A 141 -17.53 5.70 -7.09
CA ALA A 141 -17.41 6.28 -8.44
C ALA A 141 -17.42 7.81 -8.40
N LEU A 142 -18.27 8.41 -7.54
CA LEU A 142 -18.31 9.86 -7.34
C LEU A 142 -16.94 10.40 -6.89
N GLN A 143 -16.28 9.75 -5.94
CA GLN A 143 -14.94 10.16 -5.48
C GLN A 143 -13.91 10.04 -6.59
N ILE A 144 -13.94 8.96 -7.38
CA ILE A 144 -13.02 8.78 -8.50
C ILE A 144 -13.18 9.91 -9.50
N PHE A 145 -14.42 10.22 -9.90
CA PHE A 145 -14.68 11.29 -10.86
C PHE A 145 -14.34 12.67 -10.30
N GLN A 146 -14.58 12.91 -9.02
CA GLN A 146 -14.14 14.14 -8.35
C GLN A 146 -12.61 14.26 -8.38
N ALA A 147 -11.88 13.22 -7.99
CA ALA A 147 -10.42 13.22 -7.99
C ALA A 147 -9.86 13.47 -9.40
N GLN A 148 -10.34 12.72 -10.38
CA GLN A 148 -9.93 12.85 -11.78
C GLN A 148 -10.27 14.23 -12.36
N SER A 149 -11.48 14.72 -12.13
CA SER A 149 -11.90 16.05 -12.60
C SER A 149 -11.06 17.16 -11.97
N THR A 150 -10.85 17.14 -10.66
CA THR A 150 -10.03 18.13 -9.95
C THR A 150 -8.60 18.13 -10.49
N LEU A 151 -8.01 16.95 -10.67
CA LEU A 151 -6.67 16.81 -11.25
C LEU A 151 -6.60 17.32 -12.70
N SER A 152 -7.56 16.96 -13.55
CA SER A 152 -7.62 17.42 -14.94
C SER A 152 -7.78 18.93 -15.04
N CYS A 153 -8.60 19.54 -14.18
CA CYS A 153 -8.74 21.00 -14.10
C CYS A 153 -7.42 21.67 -13.69
N PHE A 154 -6.73 21.13 -12.68
CA PHE A 154 -5.42 21.61 -12.26
C PHE A 154 -4.40 21.53 -13.41
N LEU A 155 -4.25 20.37 -14.05
CA LEU A 155 -3.30 20.15 -15.14
C LEU A 155 -3.62 21.00 -16.38
N ARG A 156 -4.91 21.22 -16.68
CA ARG A 156 -5.34 22.13 -17.74
C ARG A 156 -4.89 23.56 -17.47
N ASN A 157 -5.02 24.04 -16.23
CA ASN A 157 -4.57 25.38 -15.85
C ASN A 157 -3.05 25.51 -15.98
N ILE A 158 -2.28 24.50 -15.57
CA ILE A 158 -0.83 24.45 -15.78
C ILE A 158 -0.49 24.50 -17.27
N LYS A 159 -1.15 23.69 -18.10
CA LYS A 159 -0.96 23.71 -19.56
C LYS A 159 -1.23 25.10 -20.15
N LEU A 160 -2.30 25.77 -19.73
CA LEU A 160 -2.64 27.13 -20.18
C LEU A 160 -1.60 28.18 -19.76
N LEU A 161 -1.00 28.03 -18.58
CA LEU A 161 0.10 28.89 -18.14
C LEU A 161 1.35 28.67 -18.98
N LEU A 162 1.69 27.41 -19.24
CA LEU A 162 2.86 27.03 -20.05
C LEU A 162 2.70 27.42 -21.53
N SER A 163 1.48 27.36 -22.08
CA SER A 163 1.21 27.66 -23.49
C SER A 163 1.22 29.15 -23.84
N LYS A 164 1.41 30.05 -22.86
CA LYS A 164 1.55 31.50 -23.10
C LYS A 164 2.95 31.88 -23.63
N GLY A 165 3.89 30.93 -23.70
CA GLY A 165 5.20 31.09 -24.34
C GLY A 165 5.17 30.76 -25.85
N ASN A 166 6.12 31.32 -26.61
CA ASN A 166 6.21 31.20 -28.08
C ASN A 166 6.15 29.75 -28.60
N LYS A 167 5.52 29.58 -29.77
CA LYS A 167 5.43 28.32 -30.53
C LYS A 167 6.82 27.91 -31.02
N HIS A 168 7.45 26.97 -30.33
CA HIS A 168 8.58 26.22 -30.87
C HIS A 168 8.25 24.73 -30.99
N ALA A 169 8.92 24.10 -31.96
CA ALA A 169 8.76 22.72 -32.39
C ALA A 169 8.85 21.72 -31.23
N GLY A 170 8.26 20.54 -31.43
CA GLY A 170 8.32 19.43 -30.47
C GLY A 170 9.74 19.26 -29.94
N SER A 171 9.89 19.38 -28.62
CA SER A 171 11.19 19.35 -27.97
C SER A 171 11.68 17.92 -27.91
N ASP A 172 12.77 17.59 -28.60
CA ASP A 172 13.45 16.28 -28.49
C ASP A 172 13.69 15.91 -27.02
N HIS A 173 13.93 16.92 -26.17
CA HIS A 173 14.06 16.76 -24.73
C HIS A 173 12.81 16.19 -24.03
N TRP A 174 11.61 16.49 -24.53
CA TRP A 174 10.38 15.88 -24.02
C TRP A 174 10.36 14.38 -24.31
N PHE A 175 10.73 13.97 -25.53
CA PHE A 175 10.82 12.55 -25.88
C PHE A 175 11.92 11.83 -25.09
N GLU A 176 13.07 12.48 -24.85
CA GLU A 176 14.10 11.98 -23.95
C GLU A 176 13.58 11.77 -22.53
N MET A 177 12.82 12.74 -21.98
CA MET A 177 12.22 12.62 -20.65
C MET A 177 11.17 11.50 -20.59
N VAL A 178 10.33 11.36 -21.62
CA VAL A 178 9.37 10.26 -21.73
C VAL A 178 10.09 8.90 -21.79
N ALA A 179 11.19 8.81 -22.53
CA ALA A 179 11.96 7.57 -22.67
C ALA A 179 12.56 7.07 -21.34
N VAL A 180 12.77 7.98 -20.38
CA VAL A 180 13.22 7.63 -19.02
C VAL A 180 12.10 7.72 -17.97
N GLU A 181 10.83 7.74 -18.39
CA GLU A 181 9.63 7.87 -17.54
C GLU A 181 9.71 9.03 -16.55
N PHE A 182 10.25 10.16 -16.99
CA PHE A 182 10.49 11.34 -16.16
C PHE A 182 11.30 11.03 -14.89
N ALA A 183 12.14 9.98 -14.91
CA ALA A 183 12.99 9.63 -13.79
C ALA A 183 14.06 10.72 -13.57
N SER A 184 14.12 11.27 -12.36
CA SER A 184 15.20 12.19 -12.00
C SER A 184 16.55 11.45 -11.88
N LYS A 185 17.61 12.05 -12.45
CA LYS A 185 18.97 11.49 -12.61
C LYS A 185 19.62 11.02 -11.29
N GLU A 186 19.14 11.50 -10.15
CA GLU A 186 19.72 11.24 -8.82
C GLU A 186 19.08 10.06 -8.07
N ARG A 187 18.03 9.43 -8.60
CA ARG A 187 17.12 8.59 -7.79
C ARG A 187 16.89 7.16 -8.31
N LEU A 188 17.76 6.65 -9.16
CA LEU A 188 17.64 5.30 -9.77
C LEU A 188 18.02 4.14 -8.83
N ILE A 189 18.56 4.41 -7.63
CA ILE A 189 19.02 3.36 -6.72
C ILE A 189 18.18 3.38 -5.44
N GLY A 190 17.31 2.38 -5.29
CA GLY A 190 16.84 1.92 -3.98
C GLY A 190 15.62 2.58 -3.35
N ARG A 191 14.86 3.44 -4.04
CA ARG A 191 13.61 4.03 -3.51
C ARG A 191 12.37 3.24 -3.94
N SER A 192 11.37 3.24 -3.07
CA SER A 192 10.03 2.68 -3.23
C SER A 192 9.38 3.16 -4.54
N ALA A 193 9.00 2.23 -5.43
CA ALA A 193 8.26 2.55 -6.66
C ALA A 193 6.91 3.24 -6.38
N TYR A 194 6.37 3.06 -5.17
CA TYR A 194 5.11 3.67 -4.74
C TYR A 194 5.15 5.22 -4.74
N LEU A 195 6.33 5.81 -4.55
CA LEU A 195 6.54 7.27 -4.56
C LEU A 195 6.36 7.91 -5.94
N LYS A 196 6.56 7.12 -7.00
CA LYS A 196 6.51 7.59 -8.39
C LYS A 196 5.19 7.27 -9.06
N GLN A 197 4.41 6.35 -8.50
CA GLN A 197 3.19 5.83 -9.10
C GLN A 197 2.16 6.91 -9.54
N PRO A 198 1.96 8.03 -8.80
CA PRO A 198 1.07 9.09 -9.28
C PRO A 198 1.62 9.84 -10.50
N TYR A 199 2.93 9.81 -10.72
CA TYR A 199 3.67 10.57 -11.73
C TYR A 199 4.22 9.71 -12.87
N SER A 200 3.90 8.40 -12.88
CA SER A 200 4.32 7.42 -13.89
C SER A 200 3.12 6.98 -14.74
N ALA A 201 3.34 6.01 -15.62
CA ALA A 201 2.25 5.34 -16.34
C ALA A 201 1.22 4.71 -15.36
N PRO A 202 -0.05 4.55 -15.79
CA PRO A 202 -1.06 3.90 -14.96
C PRO A 202 -0.60 2.50 -14.51
N PRO A 203 -0.95 2.06 -13.29
CA PRO A 203 -0.44 0.81 -12.76
C PRO A 203 -0.94 -0.40 -13.56
N ALA A 204 -0.01 -1.12 -14.17
CA ALA A 204 -0.29 -2.37 -14.88
C ALA A 204 0.43 -3.55 -14.25
N VAL A 205 -0.19 -4.72 -14.28
CA VAL A 205 0.43 -5.96 -13.79
C VAL A 205 1.47 -6.43 -14.80
N ASN A 206 2.75 -6.33 -14.44
CA ASN A 206 3.86 -6.87 -15.22
C ASN A 206 4.38 -8.16 -14.58
N VAL A 207 3.80 -9.29 -14.99
CA VAL A 207 4.13 -10.61 -14.42
C VAL A 207 5.61 -10.99 -14.59
N PRO A 208 6.25 -10.81 -15.76
CA PRO A 208 7.69 -11.04 -15.90
C PRO A 208 8.54 -10.22 -14.92
N HIS A 209 8.24 -8.94 -14.74
CA HIS A 209 8.99 -8.08 -13.83
C HIS A 209 8.79 -8.47 -12.36
N ILE A 210 7.56 -8.81 -11.96
CA ILE A 210 7.27 -9.32 -10.61
C ILE A 210 8.08 -10.59 -10.33
N LEU A 211 8.12 -11.51 -11.28
CA LEU A 211 8.93 -12.73 -11.18
C LEU A 211 10.42 -12.43 -11.00
N GLU A 212 10.96 -11.51 -11.80
CA GLU A 212 12.36 -11.09 -11.71
C GLU A 212 12.70 -10.53 -10.32
N ILE A 213 11.83 -9.67 -9.77
CA ILE A 213 11.99 -9.13 -8.41
C ILE A 213 12.02 -10.28 -7.39
N LEU A 214 11.04 -11.19 -7.44
CA LEU A 214 10.94 -12.29 -6.47
C LEU A 214 12.13 -13.25 -6.57
N GLN A 215 12.58 -13.57 -7.79
CA GLN A 215 13.76 -14.39 -8.02
C GLN A 215 15.05 -13.72 -7.55
N SER A 216 15.18 -12.41 -7.74
CA SER A 216 16.29 -11.62 -7.21
C SER A 216 16.32 -11.66 -5.67
N ARG A 217 15.15 -11.52 -5.03
CA ARG A 217 15.03 -11.63 -3.56
C ARG A 217 15.34 -13.05 -3.05
N LEU A 218 14.88 -14.08 -3.75
CA LEU A 218 15.20 -15.47 -3.42
C LEU A 218 16.71 -15.73 -3.52
N ARG A 219 17.35 -15.34 -4.63
CA ARG A 219 18.80 -15.46 -4.81
C ARG A 219 19.56 -14.79 -3.67
N LYS A 220 19.27 -13.51 -3.42
CA LYS A 220 19.87 -12.76 -2.31
C LYS A 220 19.71 -13.48 -0.97
N SER A 221 18.49 -13.95 -0.63
CA SER A 221 18.25 -14.64 0.63
C SER A 221 18.94 -16.00 0.74
N SER A 222 19.11 -16.68 -0.40
CA SER A 222 19.80 -17.97 -0.47
C SER A 222 21.31 -17.79 -0.33
N ASP A 223 21.87 -16.76 -0.97
CA ASP A 223 23.28 -16.39 -0.85
C ASP A 223 23.61 -15.99 0.60
N GLU A 224 22.75 -15.18 1.24
CA GLU A 224 22.89 -14.83 2.66
C GLU A 224 22.84 -16.08 3.56
N LEU A 225 21.90 -17.00 3.33
CA LEU A 225 21.79 -18.23 4.10
C LEU A 225 23.01 -19.13 3.92
N ASN A 226 23.47 -19.31 2.68
CA ASN A 226 24.67 -20.08 2.36
C ASN A 226 25.90 -19.45 3.04
N SER A 227 26.04 -18.13 2.99
CA SER A 227 27.17 -17.42 3.60
C SER A 227 27.23 -17.66 5.12
N MET A 228 26.09 -17.63 5.81
CA MET A 228 26.08 -17.96 7.26
C MET A 228 26.38 -19.44 7.55
N GLN A 229 26.15 -20.36 6.60
CA GLN A 229 26.50 -21.77 6.78
C GLN A 229 27.97 -22.04 6.49
N THR A 230 28.59 -21.29 5.58
CA THR A 230 29.97 -21.51 5.13
C THR A 230 31.01 -20.63 5.81
N ASP A 231 30.62 -19.45 6.32
CA ASP A 231 31.52 -18.50 6.98
C ASP A 231 31.19 -18.37 8.49
N PRO A 232 32.05 -18.92 9.38
CA PRO A 232 31.85 -18.84 10.82
C PRO A 232 31.82 -17.41 11.38
N LEU A 233 32.48 -16.44 10.73
CA LEU A 233 32.47 -15.04 11.17
C LEU A 233 31.11 -14.41 10.95
N LEU A 234 30.49 -14.67 9.79
CA LEU A 234 29.14 -14.20 9.48
C LEU A 234 28.09 -14.88 10.37
N PHE A 235 28.25 -16.18 10.64
CA PHE A 235 27.41 -16.89 11.61
C PHE A 235 27.51 -16.26 13.00
N ARG A 236 28.74 -16.06 13.50
CA ARG A 236 28.98 -15.44 14.81
C ARG A 236 28.39 -14.03 14.89
N ALA A 237 28.58 -13.21 13.85
CA ALA A 237 28.01 -11.86 13.81
C ALA A 237 26.48 -11.88 13.89
N ALA A 238 25.82 -12.81 13.21
CA ALA A 238 24.36 -12.97 13.25
C ALA A 238 23.86 -13.44 14.63
N THR A 239 24.57 -14.36 15.29
CA THR A 239 24.22 -14.80 16.65
C THR A 239 24.49 -13.71 17.70
N GLU A 240 25.60 -12.99 17.61
CA GLU A 240 25.93 -11.89 18.54
C GLU A 240 24.93 -10.72 18.44
N ALA A 241 24.44 -10.41 17.24
CA ALA A 241 23.40 -9.39 17.05
C ALA A 241 22.10 -9.77 17.77
N ALA A 242 21.78 -11.07 17.79
CA ALA A 242 20.59 -11.58 18.45
C ALA A 242 20.73 -11.73 19.96
N GLU A 243 21.90 -12.14 20.46
CA GLU A 243 22.17 -12.16 21.90
C GLU A 243 21.99 -10.77 22.53
N LYS A 244 22.25 -9.70 21.78
CA LYS A 244 22.04 -8.31 22.23
C LYS A 244 20.56 -7.88 22.24
N HIS A 245 19.64 -8.71 21.75
CA HIS A 245 18.22 -8.38 21.66
C HIS A 245 17.55 -8.43 23.05
N PRO A 246 16.81 -7.39 23.47
CA PRO A 246 16.19 -7.35 24.80
C PRO A 246 15.11 -8.39 25.08
N ILE A 247 14.55 -9.04 24.04
CA ILE A 247 13.60 -10.16 24.18
C ILE A 247 14.33 -11.42 24.66
N PHE A 248 15.59 -11.59 24.25
CA PHE A 248 16.42 -12.75 24.59
C PHE A 248 17.29 -12.51 25.83
N ASN A 249 17.23 -11.30 26.42
CA ASN A 249 17.91 -11.01 27.68
C ASN A 249 17.17 -11.60 28.88
N ILE A 250 17.96 -12.16 29.79
CA ILE A 250 17.57 -12.80 31.05
C ILE A 250 16.62 -11.89 31.84
N ASP A 251 15.58 -12.48 32.41
CA ASP A 251 14.72 -11.79 33.37
C ASP A 251 15.50 -11.52 34.67
N GLU A 252 15.81 -10.25 34.94
CA GLU A 252 16.61 -9.84 36.11
C GLU A 252 15.92 -10.14 37.45
N GLN A 253 14.59 -10.32 37.48
CA GLN A 253 13.85 -10.59 38.73
C GLN A 253 13.74 -12.07 39.06
N THR A 254 13.66 -12.92 38.03
CA THR A 254 13.49 -14.37 38.21
C THR A 254 14.77 -15.17 37.98
N GLY A 255 15.80 -14.56 37.39
CA GLY A 255 17.07 -15.21 37.05
C GLY A 255 16.93 -16.35 36.04
N GLN A 256 15.72 -16.57 35.50
CA GLN A 256 15.44 -17.58 34.51
C GLN A 256 15.77 -17.04 33.13
N THR A 257 16.71 -17.71 32.46
CA THR A 257 16.82 -17.64 31.01
C THR A 257 15.51 -18.21 30.47
N LEU A 258 14.72 -17.41 29.75
CA LEU A 258 13.70 -17.96 28.86
C LEU A 258 14.45 -18.72 27.75
N ALA A 259 15.00 -19.91 28.02
CA ALA A 259 15.59 -20.89 27.10
C ALA A 259 16.64 -20.40 26.04
N PRO A 260 17.38 -21.30 25.35
CA PRO A 260 18.53 -20.95 24.52
C PRO A 260 18.09 -20.51 23.12
N HIS A 261 17.85 -19.21 22.91
CA HIS A 261 17.35 -18.67 21.64
C HIS A 261 18.41 -18.42 20.55
N LEU A 262 19.63 -18.94 20.72
CA LEU A 262 20.68 -18.89 19.70
C LEU A 262 20.27 -19.44 18.30
N PRO A 263 19.34 -20.42 18.16
CA PRO A 263 18.88 -20.87 16.83
C PRO A 263 17.96 -19.88 16.11
N GLU A 264 17.35 -18.93 16.82
CA GLU A 264 16.24 -18.15 16.29
C GLU A 264 16.60 -17.14 15.17
N PRO A 265 17.77 -16.47 15.18
CA PRO A 265 18.20 -15.60 14.08
C PRO A 265 18.56 -16.39 12.82
N VAL A 266 19.16 -17.55 13.02
CA VAL A 266 19.44 -18.52 11.96
C VAL A 266 18.12 -19.04 11.40
N ALA A 267 17.17 -19.38 12.26
CA ALA A 267 15.83 -19.78 11.88
C ALA A 267 15.10 -18.68 11.12
N LEU A 268 15.19 -17.41 11.53
CA LEU A 268 14.60 -16.27 10.80
C LEU A 268 15.14 -16.16 9.38
N SER A 269 16.45 -16.38 9.18
CA SER A 269 17.06 -16.38 7.86
C SER A 269 16.63 -17.58 7.00
N VAL A 270 16.54 -18.78 7.59
CA VAL A 270 15.97 -19.96 6.92
C VAL A 270 14.52 -19.70 6.51
N ILE A 271 13.69 -19.27 7.46
CA ILE A 271 12.27 -18.97 7.21
C ILE A 271 12.13 -17.89 6.14
N ARG A 272 12.97 -16.86 6.12
CA ARG A 272 12.97 -15.84 5.08
C ARG A 272 13.27 -16.44 3.70
N SER A 273 14.26 -17.33 3.60
CA SER A 273 14.56 -18.05 2.35
C SER A 273 13.37 -18.91 1.90
N GLU A 274 12.73 -19.64 2.83
CA GLU A 274 11.53 -20.44 2.53
C GLU A 274 10.36 -19.59 2.03
N VAL A 275 10.10 -18.43 2.66
CA VAL A 275 9.04 -17.49 2.24
C VAL A 275 9.28 -17.02 0.80
N TRP A 276 10.52 -16.64 0.45
CA TRP A 276 10.83 -16.23 -0.91
C TRP A 276 10.70 -17.37 -1.91
N ARG A 277 11.08 -18.59 -1.52
CA ARG A 277 10.94 -19.79 -2.36
C ARG A 277 9.48 -20.09 -2.65
N TYR A 278 8.63 -20.02 -1.62
CA TYR A 278 7.18 -20.17 -1.76
C TYR A 278 6.57 -19.11 -2.68
N LEU A 279 6.92 -17.83 -2.48
CA LEU A 279 6.46 -16.74 -3.34
C LEU A 279 6.88 -16.90 -4.80
N VAL A 280 8.12 -17.32 -5.06
CA VAL A 280 8.60 -17.59 -6.42
C VAL A 280 7.82 -18.74 -7.06
N SER A 281 7.54 -19.82 -6.31
CA SER A 281 6.76 -20.95 -6.81
C SER A 281 5.33 -20.55 -7.22
N GLU A 282 4.63 -19.80 -6.36
CA GLU A 282 3.28 -19.32 -6.65
C GLU A 282 3.28 -18.30 -7.81
N ALA A 283 4.27 -17.40 -7.87
CA ALA A 283 4.43 -16.47 -8.98
C ALA A 283 4.69 -17.18 -10.31
N GLN A 284 5.48 -18.26 -10.32
CA GLN A 284 5.75 -19.06 -11.52
C GLN A 284 4.49 -19.77 -12.00
N ALA A 285 3.70 -20.34 -11.07
CA ALA A 285 2.42 -20.95 -11.39
C ALA A 285 1.45 -19.93 -12.02
N PHE A 286 1.36 -18.73 -11.46
CA PHE A 286 0.56 -17.65 -12.05
C PHE A 286 1.11 -17.20 -13.40
N ALA A 287 2.42 -17.03 -13.55
CA ALA A 287 3.03 -16.63 -14.82
C ALA A 287 2.77 -17.62 -15.94
N GLN A 288 2.73 -18.92 -15.63
CA GLN A 288 2.37 -19.94 -16.61
C GLN A 288 0.90 -19.79 -17.05
N ALA A 289 -0.02 -19.62 -16.09
CA ALA A 289 -1.42 -19.40 -16.39
C ALA A 289 -1.64 -18.09 -17.19
N TYR A 290 -0.89 -17.04 -16.85
CA TYR A 290 -0.89 -15.76 -17.55
C TYR A 290 -0.46 -15.90 -19.01
N LYS A 291 0.64 -16.61 -19.29
CA LYS A 291 1.09 -16.85 -20.66
C LYS A 291 0.05 -17.59 -21.51
N VAL A 292 -0.66 -18.55 -20.93
CA VAL A 292 -1.67 -19.36 -21.64
C VAL A 292 -2.96 -18.59 -21.89
N HIS A 293 -3.40 -17.78 -20.92
CA HIS A 293 -4.73 -17.17 -20.96
C HIS A 293 -4.75 -15.66 -21.22
N ARG A 294 -3.59 -14.99 -21.36
CA ARG A 294 -3.51 -13.52 -21.54
C ARG A 294 -4.48 -12.98 -22.59
N ASP A 295 -4.63 -13.67 -23.72
CA ASP A 295 -5.45 -13.21 -24.85
C ASP A 295 -6.95 -13.49 -24.64
N ALA A 296 -7.27 -14.37 -23.68
CA ALA A 296 -8.62 -14.69 -23.26
C ALA A 296 -9.12 -13.78 -22.12
N VAL A 297 -8.23 -13.05 -21.45
CA VAL A 297 -8.59 -12.07 -20.41
C VAL A 297 -9.18 -10.84 -21.10
N ARG A 298 -10.48 -10.62 -20.93
CA ARG A 298 -11.20 -9.46 -21.45
C ARG A 298 -11.99 -8.79 -20.35
N VAL A 299 -12.02 -7.47 -20.37
CA VAL A 299 -12.75 -6.69 -19.37
C VAL A 299 -14.25 -6.96 -19.49
N GLY A 300 -14.95 -7.06 -18.35
CA GLY A 300 -16.39 -7.37 -18.31
C GLY A 300 -16.73 -8.86 -18.42
N VAL A 301 -15.74 -9.71 -18.72
CA VAL A 301 -15.90 -11.15 -18.89
C VAL A 301 -15.33 -11.87 -17.69
N VAL A 302 -16.01 -12.93 -17.25
CA VAL A 302 -15.54 -13.76 -16.14
C VAL A 302 -14.22 -14.43 -16.51
N LEU A 303 -13.23 -14.31 -15.62
CA LEU A 303 -11.92 -14.93 -15.81
C LEU A 303 -12.02 -16.47 -15.78
N PRO A 304 -11.34 -17.19 -16.69
CA PRO A 304 -11.29 -18.65 -16.66
C PRO A 304 -10.75 -19.17 -15.32
N LEU A 305 -11.32 -20.24 -14.78
CA LEU A 305 -10.89 -20.81 -13.49
C LEU A 305 -9.40 -21.20 -13.49
N SER A 306 -8.89 -21.68 -14.62
CA SER A 306 -7.47 -22.01 -14.83
C SER A 306 -6.52 -20.81 -14.75
N TYR A 307 -7.04 -19.59 -14.96
CA TYR A 307 -6.32 -18.34 -14.75
C TYR A 307 -6.53 -17.79 -13.33
N THR A 308 -7.78 -17.78 -12.87
CA THR A 308 -8.19 -17.22 -11.58
C THR A 308 -7.58 -17.96 -10.40
N ALA A 309 -7.54 -19.30 -10.42
CA ALA A 309 -7.04 -20.06 -9.28
C ALA A 309 -5.55 -19.82 -8.99
N PRO A 310 -4.62 -19.86 -9.97
CA PRO A 310 -3.22 -19.46 -9.75
C PRO A 310 -3.06 -18.00 -9.32
N LEU A 311 -3.84 -17.08 -9.90
CA LEU A 311 -3.83 -15.66 -9.51
C LEU A 311 -4.20 -15.47 -8.04
N LEU A 312 -5.31 -16.08 -7.60
CA LEU A 312 -5.78 -15.98 -6.21
C LEU A 312 -4.79 -16.60 -5.22
N ARG A 313 -4.17 -17.74 -5.55
CA ARG A 313 -3.13 -18.34 -4.69
C ARG A 313 -1.92 -17.42 -4.58
N PHE A 314 -1.48 -16.84 -5.69
CA PHE A 314 -0.38 -15.90 -5.68
C PHE A 314 -0.70 -14.63 -4.87
N GLU A 315 -1.88 -14.06 -5.04
CA GLU A 315 -2.34 -12.92 -4.24
C GLU A 315 -2.39 -13.25 -2.74
N ALA A 316 -2.95 -14.41 -2.38
CA ALA A 316 -3.00 -14.87 -1.00
C ALA A 316 -1.59 -15.07 -0.42
N ALA A 317 -0.66 -15.64 -1.20
CA ALA A 317 0.73 -15.80 -0.79
C ALA A 317 1.43 -14.45 -0.56
N LEU A 318 1.19 -13.44 -1.42
CA LEU A 318 1.70 -12.08 -1.23
C LEU A 318 1.13 -11.44 0.04
N LYS A 319 -0.19 -11.48 0.22
CA LYS A 319 -0.85 -10.93 1.41
C LYS A 319 -0.33 -11.59 2.67
N PHE A 320 -0.30 -12.92 2.73
CA PHE A 320 0.20 -13.67 3.88
C PHE A 320 1.66 -13.32 4.19
N SER A 321 2.51 -13.29 3.17
CA SER A 321 3.94 -12.96 3.35
C SER A 321 4.13 -11.53 3.85
N LEU A 322 3.35 -10.57 3.35
CA LEU A 322 3.38 -9.19 3.84
C LEU A 322 2.98 -9.10 5.32
N HIS A 323 1.91 -9.78 5.73
CA HIS A 323 1.50 -9.82 7.14
C HIS A 323 2.57 -10.47 8.02
N GLN A 324 3.21 -11.55 7.55
CA GLN A 324 4.31 -12.20 8.26
C GLN A 324 5.51 -11.26 8.43
N LEU A 325 5.89 -10.52 7.38
CA LEU A 325 6.97 -9.55 7.44
C LEU A 325 6.64 -8.37 8.38
N SER A 326 5.39 -7.88 8.34
CA SER A 326 4.88 -6.86 9.24
C SER A 326 4.89 -7.31 10.70
N ALA A 327 4.42 -8.52 11.00
CA ALA A 327 4.46 -9.11 12.33
C ALA A 327 5.89 -9.26 12.86
N ARG A 328 6.84 -9.66 12.00
CA ARG A 328 8.27 -9.73 12.37
C ARG A 328 8.86 -8.37 12.68
N LEU A 329 8.42 -7.31 12.00
CA LEU A 329 8.86 -5.95 12.31
C LEU A 329 8.50 -5.59 13.76
N ARG A 330 7.36 -6.06 14.30
CA ARG A 330 7.00 -5.87 15.73
C ARG A 330 8.03 -6.50 16.67
N LEU A 331 8.58 -7.65 16.30
CA LEU A 331 9.58 -8.36 17.11
C LEU A 331 10.95 -7.68 17.02
N ILE A 332 11.33 -7.21 15.83
CA ILE A 332 12.66 -6.63 15.58
C ILE A 332 12.77 -5.21 16.14
N LEU A 333 11.72 -4.39 16.09
CA LEU A 333 11.82 -2.98 16.50
C LEU A 333 12.34 -2.77 17.94
N PRO A 334 11.90 -3.53 18.96
CA PRO A 334 12.48 -3.47 20.30
C PRO A 334 13.94 -3.92 20.40
N ALA A 335 14.41 -4.74 19.44
CA ALA A 335 15.80 -5.21 19.36
C ALA A 335 16.78 -4.11 19.00
N LEU A 336 16.34 -3.22 18.10
CA LEU A 336 17.17 -2.22 17.50
C LEU A 336 17.56 -1.18 18.54
N SER A 337 18.86 -1.03 18.77
CA SER A 337 19.39 -0.14 19.82
C SER A 337 18.92 1.31 19.63
N ALA A 338 18.71 1.72 18.37
CA ALA A 338 18.17 3.02 17.98
C ALA A 338 16.70 3.28 18.38
N PHE A 339 15.93 2.23 18.72
CA PHE A 339 14.52 2.32 19.08
C PHE A 339 14.21 1.80 20.49
N LYS A 340 15.17 1.17 21.17
CA LYS A 340 15.02 0.61 22.53
C LYS A 340 14.38 1.57 23.54
N ARG A 341 14.69 2.87 23.48
CA ARG A 341 14.13 3.92 24.37
C ARG A 341 12.61 4.05 24.29
N HIS A 342 12.00 3.57 23.22
CA HIS A 342 10.56 3.67 22.97
C HIS A 342 9.77 2.47 23.52
N PHE A 343 10.47 1.52 24.15
CA PHE A 343 9.88 0.31 24.70
C PHE A 343 10.23 0.16 26.18
N LYS A 344 9.29 -0.40 26.96
CA LYS A 344 9.48 -0.83 28.35
C LYS A 344 9.02 -2.27 28.50
N ARG A 345 9.64 -2.99 29.43
CA ARG A 345 9.17 -4.32 29.81
C ARG A 345 8.03 -4.16 30.83
N SER A 346 6.97 -4.92 30.64
CA SER A 346 5.82 -5.05 31.52
C SER A 346 5.57 -6.52 31.81
N ASP A 347 4.66 -6.81 32.74
CA ASP A 347 4.22 -8.17 33.05
C ASP A 347 3.56 -8.88 31.86
N ARG A 348 3.13 -8.12 30.83
CA ARG A 348 2.52 -8.63 29.59
C ARG A 348 3.52 -8.75 28.44
N GLY A 349 4.80 -8.46 28.68
CA GLY A 349 5.86 -8.45 27.66
C GLY A 349 6.37 -7.04 27.36
N ILE A 350 6.88 -6.82 26.14
CA ILE A 350 7.41 -5.51 25.73
C ILE A 350 6.26 -4.59 25.30
N GLU A 351 6.12 -3.46 25.98
CA GLU A 351 5.12 -2.43 25.70
C GLU A 351 5.77 -1.16 25.15
N GLY A 352 5.06 -0.48 24.24
CA GLY A 352 5.46 0.84 23.74
C GLY A 352 5.24 1.92 24.81
N VAL A 353 6.23 2.81 24.99
CA VAL A 353 6.16 3.95 25.92
C VAL A 353 5.60 5.20 25.24
N LEU A 354 5.77 5.26 23.91
CA LEU A 354 5.23 6.23 22.97
C LEU A 354 3.71 6.13 22.81
N ASP A 355 2.90 7.11 23.21
CA ASP A 355 1.60 7.28 22.56
C ASP A 355 1.80 7.66 21.08
N ASN A 356 0.78 7.37 20.26
CA ASN A 356 0.92 7.40 18.81
C ASN A 356 1.14 8.82 18.25
N GLU A 357 0.56 9.86 18.88
CA GLU A 357 0.69 11.25 18.45
C GLU A 357 2.06 11.82 18.83
N THR A 358 2.51 11.54 20.06
CA THR A 358 3.83 11.93 20.55
C THR A 358 4.94 11.27 19.72
N ALA A 359 4.78 9.98 19.38
CA ALA A 359 5.73 9.27 18.53
C ALA A 359 5.83 9.88 17.12
N TYR A 360 4.71 10.26 16.50
CA TYR A 360 4.72 10.92 15.19
C TYR A 360 5.51 12.23 15.20
N ARG A 361 5.36 13.05 16.24
CA ARG A 361 6.04 14.36 16.34
C ARG A 361 7.52 14.24 16.70
N THR A 362 7.87 13.32 17.59
CA THR A 362 9.21 13.23 18.18
C THR A 362 10.15 12.28 17.45
N ASP A 363 9.62 11.23 16.82
CA ASP A 363 10.39 10.24 16.09
C ASP A 363 9.60 9.67 14.89
N PRO A 364 9.44 10.46 13.81
CA PRO A 364 8.64 10.07 12.65
C PRO A 364 9.08 8.74 12.01
N LEU A 365 10.38 8.40 12.08
CA LEU A 365 10.90 7.14 11.56
C LEU A 365 10.38 5.95 12.38
N PHE A 366 10.47 6.05 13.71
CA PHE A 366 9.93 5.03 14.61
C PHE A 366 8.42 4.88 14.43
N TRP A 367 7.69 5.99 14.33
CA TRP A 367 6.25 5.98 14.12
C TRP A 367 5.86 5.23 12.85
N ASN A 368 6.47 5.55 11.69
CA ASN A 368 6.15 4.87 10.43
C ASN A 368 6.48 3.37 10.47
N LEU A 369 7.58 2.98 11.12
CA LEU A 369 7.90 1.55 11.32
C LEU A 369 6.88 0.85 12.23
N CYS A 370 6.41 1.52 13.28
CA CYS A 370 5.35 0.99 14.14
C CYS A 370 4.04 0.86 13.39
N GLN A 371 3.70 1.78 12.49
CA GLN A 371 2.52 1.66 11.64
C GLN A 371 2.66 0.48 10.67
N LEU A 372 3.82 0.31 10.03
CA LEU A 372 4.11 -0.87 9.19
C LEU A 372 4.04 -2.18 9.96
N ALA A 373 4.46 -2.18 11.21
CA ALA A 373 4.42 -3.35 12.08
C ALA A 373 2.99 -3.61 12.58
N GLY A 374 2.26 -2.56 12.95
CA GLY A 374 0.97 -2.55 13.64
C GLY A 374 -0.26 -2.70 12.76
N MET A 375 -0.11 -2.91 11.45
CA MET A 375 -1.21 -2.95 10.49
C MET A 375 -2.14 -4.14 10.66
N ASP A 376 -3.08 -3.97 11.57
CA ASP A 376 -4.38 -4.65 11.61
C ASP A 376 -5.45 -3.71 12.19
N THR A 377 -5.28 -2.39 12.03
CA THR A 377 -6.27 -1.40 12.47
C THR A 377 -6.94 -0.78 11.25
N GLU A 378 -8.27 -0.73 11.27
CA GLU A 378 -9.16 -0.23 10.20
C GLU A 378 -8.83 1.20 9.71
N PHE A 379 -8.00 1.92 10.46
CA PHE A 379 -7.65 3.34 10.29
C PHE A 379 -6.18 3.61 9.88
N SER A 380 -5.36 2.58 9.65
CA SER A 380 -3.97 2.79 9.22
C SER A 380 -3.88 3.21 7.74
N TRP A 381 -2.89 4.05 7.43
CA TRP A 381 -2.61 4.45 6.04
C TRP A 381 -2.02 3.26 5.26
N ALA A 382 -2.09 3.31 3.92
CA ALA A 382 -1.58 2.24 3.08
C ALA A 382 -0.08 1.97 3.34
N PHE A 383 0.38 0.72 3.12
CA PHE A 383 1.80 0.34 3.30
C PHE A 383 2.73 1.26 2.49
N SER A 384 2.29 1.63 1.29
CA SER A 384 2.96 2.57 0.39
C SER A 384 3.21 3.94 1.03
N PHE A 385 2.27 4.47 1.80
CA PHE A 385 2.41 5.77 2.47
C PHE A 385 3.52 5.73 3.53
N HIS A 386 3.54 4.69 4.37
CA HIS A 386 4.56 4.57 5.41
C HIS A 386 5.94 4.29 4.83
N LEU A 387 6.03 3.46 3.78
CA LEU A 387 7.28 3.23 3.05
C LEU A 387 7.78 4.52 2.39
N ASP A 388 6.88 5.32 1.81
CA ASP A 388 7.21 6.65 1.28
C ASP A 388 7.82 7.56 2.37
N LYS A 389 7.13 7.72 3.50
CA LYS A 389 7.65 8.58 4.59
C LYS A 389 8.99 8.10 5.11
N ILE A 390 9.22 6.80 5.20
CA ILE A 390 10.54 6.26 5.57
C ILE A 390 11.59 6.65 4.52
N ASP A 391 11.32 6.46 3.24
CA ASP A 391 12.25 6.84 2.17
C ASP A 391 12.59 8.33 2.18
N GLN A 392 11.60 9.20 2.41
CA GLN A 392 11.81 10.65 2.55
C GLN A 392 12.71 10.98 3.76
N LEU A 393 12.44 10.35 4.90
CA LEU A 393 13.25 10.51 6.12
C LEU A 393 14.67 9.99 5.93
N MET A 394 14.85 8.92 5.17
CA MET A 394 16.18 8.37 4.86
C MET A 394 16.92 9.26 3.86
N ALA A 395 16.23 9.82 2.87
CA ALA A 395 16.83 10.72 1.89
C ALA A 395 17.32 12.04 2.52
N ASN A 396 16.46 12.67 3.31
CA ASN A 396 16.67 14.00 3.87
C ASN A 396 17.28 13.96 5.28
N GLY A 397 17.38 12.78 5.87
CA GLY A 397 17.85 12.58 7.23
C GLY A 397 19.37 12.64 7.36
N SER A 398 19.82 12.98 8.58
CA SER A 398 21.22 12.93 8.97
C SER A 398 21.81 11.51 8.81
N ASN A 399 23.13 11.40 8.70
CA ASN A 399 23.81 10.09 8.74
C ASN A 399 23.48 9.30 10.00
N LYS A 400 23.19 9.97 11.12
CA LYS A 400 22.72 9.34 12.35
C LYS A 400 21.35 8.68 12.17
N THR A 401 20.45 9.30 11.42
CA THR A 401 19.13 8.75 11.09
C THR A 401 19.24 7.51 10.22
N LYS A 402 20.11 7.56 9.19
CA LYS A 402 20.31 6.45 8.25
C LYS A 402 20.82 5.19 8.94
N LYS A 403 21.82 5.34 9.81
CA LYS A 403 22.42 4.24 10.59
C LYS A 403 21.46 3.57 11.58
N ARG A 404 20.23 4.07 11.78
CA ARG A 404 19.25 3.46 12.71
C ARG A 404 18.61 2.19 12.14
N LEU A 405 18.60 2.05 10.81
CA LEU A 405 18.06 0.88 10.11
C LEU A 405 19.14 -0.15 9.72
N ASP A 406 20.42 0.24 9.79
CA ASP A 406 21.57 -0.62 9.49
C ASP A 406 22.12 -1.36 10.74
N GLN A 407 21.47 -1.15 11.89
CA GLN A 407 21.74 -1.85 13.16
C GLN A 407 20.90 -3.12 13.23
#